data_AF-A0A2P2JUS2-F1
#
_entry.id   AF-A0A2P2JUS2-F1
#
_cell.length_a   1.000
_cell.length_b   1.000
_cell.length_c   1.000
_cell.angle_alpha   90.00
_cell.angle_beta   90.00
_cell.angle_gamma   90.00
#
_symmetry.space_group_name_H-M   'P 1'
#
loop_
_entity.id
_entity.type
_entity.pdbx_description
1 polymer ?
#
loop_
_entity_poly.entity_id
_entity_poly.type
_entity_poly.pdbx_seq_one_letter_code
_entity_poly.pdbx_strand_id
1 'polypeptide(L)'
;MAMVTWSMGAHGKTAMLDVLCRKKERDRDHIHPYKVIEITPPPKNLGIRCFPPNLQCGESVTIEGQAYTISAVTHRYQLRKGKYEPSEKRLDVLSTGRYVLNLYLEHLLEKS
;
A
#
# COMPACT_ATOMS: atom_id res chain seq x y z
N MET A 1 1.85 12.02 -37.28
CA MET A 1 1.03 12.54 -36.16
C MET A 1 0.09 11.42 -35.72
N ALA A 2 0.40 10.74 -34.61
CA ALA A 2 -0.46 9.69 -34.05
C ALA A 2 -0.95 10.19 -32.69
N MET A 3 -2.26 10.39 -32.56
CA MET A 3 -2.88 10.81 -31.30
C MET A 3 -3.06 9.58 -30.42
N VAL A 4 -2.21 9.42 -29.41
CA VAL A 4 -2.46 8.49 -28.30
C VAL A 4 -3.56 9.12 -27.46
N THR A 5 -4.75 8.55 -27.57
CA THR A 5 -5.89 8.86 -26.70
C THR A 5 -5.65 8.18 -25.37
N TRP A 6 -5.33 8.97 -24.33
CA TRP A 6 -5.41 8.50 -22.95
C TRP A 6 -6.88 8.38 -22.57
N SER A 7 -7.37 7.14 -22.47
CA SER A 7 -8.59 6.88 -21.73
C SER A 7 -8.32 7.19 -20.25
N MET A 8 -8.88 8.27 -19.74
CA MET A 8 -8.96 8.51 -18.32
C MET A 8 -9.80 7.39 -17.71
N GLY A 9 -9.12 6.36 -17.19
CA GLY A 9 -9.73 5.27 -16.45
C GLY A 9 -10.53 5.85 -15.28
N ALA A 10 -11.76 5.36 -15.15
CA ALA A 10 -12.72 5.77 -14.15
C ALA A 10 -12.10 5.87 -12.75
N HIS A 11 -12.29 7.02 -12.09
CA HIS A 11 -12.03 7.18 -10.66
C HIS A 11 -12.98 6.26 -9.88
N GLY A 12 -12.54 5.02 -9.68
CA GLY A 12 -13.17 4.10 -8.75
C GLY A 12 -13.16 4.75 -7.36
N LYS A 13 -14.32 4.75 -6.70
CA LYS A 13 -14.52 5.22 -5.32
C LYS A 13 -13.32 4.78 -4.48
N THR A 14 -12.48 5.72 -4.06
CA THR A 14 -11.33 5.45 -3.19
C THR A 14 -11.90 5.08 -1.83
N ALA A 15 -12.17 3.80 -1.62
CA ALA A 15 -12.62 3.27 -0.36
C ALA A 15 -11.45 3.39 0.62
N MET A 16 -11.57 4.30 1.57
CA MET A 16 -10.56 4.54 2.60
C MET A 16 -10.51 3.31 3.52
N LEU A 17 -9.40 2.57 3.48
CA LEU A 17 -9.23 1.37 4.27
C LEU A 17 -8.83 1.75 5.70
N ASP A 18 -9.66 1.36 6.66
CA ASP A 18 -9.41 1.57 8.08
C ASP A 18 -8.74 0.34 8.73
N VAL A 19 -8.03 0.57 9.84
CA VAL A 19 -7.29 -0.47 10.55
C VAL A 19 -8.28 -1.46 11.18
N LEU A 20 -8.29 -2.71 10.71
CA LEU A 20 -9.27 -3.73 11.10
C LEU A 20 -9.05 -4.35 12.49
N CYS A 21 -8.11 -3.84 13.30
CA CYS A 21 -7.72 -4.48 14.56
C CYS A 21 -8.77 -4.33 15.68
N ARG A 22 -9.92 -5.00 15.57
CA ARG A 22 -10.80 -5.30 16.72
C ARG A 22 -10.52 -6.71 17.24
N LYS A 23 -10.24 -6.78 18.54
CA LYS A 23 -9.93 -7.98 19.33
C LYS A 23 -11.12 -8.96 19.34
N LYS A 24 -10.81 -10.22 19.00
CA LYS A 24 -11.52 -11.47 19.32
C LYS A 24 -12.85 -11.71 18.58
N GLU A 25 -12.75 -12.32 17.42
CA GLU A 25 -13.66 -13.41 17.06
C GLU A 25 -12.93 -14.46 16.22
N ARG A 26 -13.29 -15.71 16.46
CA ARG A 26 -12.59 -16.93 16.02
C ARG A 26 -12.78 -17.14 14.51
N ASP A 27 -11.88 -16.62 13.69
CA ASP A 27 -11.68 -17.18 12.34
C ASP A 27 -10.20 -17.13 11.97
N ARG A 28 -9.61 -18.30 11.69
CA ARG A 28 -8.20 -18.57 11.96
C ARG A 28 -7.26 -18.42 10.77
N ASP A 29 -7.73 -18.05 9.58
CA ASP A 29 -6.95 -18.45 8.41
C ASP A 29 -6.23 -17.37 7.58
N HIS A 30 -6.58 -16.07 7.61
CA HIS A 30 -5.97 -15.17 6.58
C HIS A 30 -5.56 -13.74 6.99
N ILE A 31 -5.72 -13.33 8.26
CA ILE A 31 -5.29 -11.98 8.68
C ILE A 31 -3.84 -12.02 9.16
N HIS A 32 -2.92 -11.90 8.19
CA HIS A 32 -1.50 -11.73 8.49
C HIS A 32 -1.16 -10.23 8.55
N PRO A 33 -0.62 -9.73 9.67
CA PRO A 33 -0.39 -8.31 9.83
C PRO A 33 0.75 -7.82 8.94
N TYR A 34 0.65 -6.57 8.50
CA TYR A 34 1.66 -5.87 7.70
C TYR A 34 2.54 -5.03 8.61
N LYS A 35 3.85 -5.09 8.40
CA LYS A 35 4.79 -4.09 8.91
C LYS A 35 4.71 -2.85 8.02
N VAL A 36 4.22 -1.75 8.57
CA VAL A 36 3.97 -0.53 7.79
C VAL A 36 5.13 0.44 7.94
N ILE A 37 5.67 0.91 6.82
CA ILE A 37 6.80 1.82 6.78
C ILE A 37 6.45 3.01 5.90
N GLU A 38 6.54 4.22 6.47
CA GLU A 38 6.58 5.45 5.67
C GLU A 38 7.96 5.53 4.99
N ILE A 39 7.99 5.45 3.67
CA ILE A 39 9.25 5.40 2.91
C ILE A 39 9.86 6.79 2.65
N THR A 40 9.13 7.88 2.94
CA THR A 40 9.64 9.25 2.83
C THR A 40 10.95 9.37 3.62
N PRO A 41 12.09 9.75 3.01
CA PRO A 41 13.35 9.86 3.75
C PRO A 41 13.27 10.91 4.88
N PRO A 42 13.72 10.61 6.12
CA PRO A 42 14.18 9.30 6.58
C PRO A 42 13.01 8.32 6.85
N PRO A 43 13.15 7.02 6.49
CA PRO A 43 12.06 6.06 6.65
C PRO A 43 11.57 5.93 8.10
N LYS A 44 10.25 5.91 8.30
CA LYS A 44 9.61 5.80 9.62
C LYS A 44 8.79 4.53 9.73
N ASN A 45 8.88 3.85 10.87
CA ASN A 45 8.07 2.66 11.14
C ASN A 45 6.74 3.09 11.78
N LEU A 46 5.63 2.84 11.10
CA LEU A 46 4.26 3.15 11.57
C LEU A 46 3.61 2.00 12.36
N GLY A 47 4.39 0.95 12.62
CA GLY A 47 4.01 -0.20 13.41
C GLY A 47 3.43 -1.34 12.58
N ILE A 48 2.87 -2.32 13.30
CA ILE A 48 2.29 -3.53 12.72
C ILE A 48 0.77 -3.34 12.68
N ARG A 49 0.16 -3.45 11.48
CA ARG A 49 -1.28 -3.19 11.26
C ARG A 49 -1.93 -4.30 10.46
N CYS A 50 -3.19 -4.60 10.76
CA CYS A 50 -3.99 -5.54 9.99
C CYS A 50 -4.79 -4.78 8.94
N PHE A 51 -4.68 -5.26 7.70
CA PHE A 51 -5.41 -4.76 6.55
C PHE A 51 -6.01 -5.93 5.77
N PRO A 52 -6.98 -5.68 4.88
CA PRO A 52 -7.48 -6.71 3.97
C PRO A 52 -6.34 -7.33 3.15
N PRO A 53 -6.45 -8.62 2.76
CA PRO A 53 -5.42 -9.27 1.93
C PRO A 53 -5.34 -8.70 0.50
N ASN A 54 -6.37 -8.00 0.03
CA ASN A 54 -6.49 -7.50 -1.34
C ASN A 54 -6.03 -6.05 -1.50
N LEU A 55 -5.09 -5.59 -0.66
CA LEU A 55 -4.51 -4.25 -0.77
C LEU A 55 -3.82 -4.04 -2.11
N GLN A 56 -4.05 -2.88 -2.73
CA GLN A 56 -3.43 -2.50 -4.00
C GLN A 56 -2.59 -1.23 -3.87
N CYS A 57 -1.59 -1.09 -4.72
CA CYS A 57 -0.83 0.16 -4.82
C CYS A 57 -1.76 1.30 -5.29
N GLY A 58 -1.58 2.49 -4.74
CA GLY A 58 -2.43 3.66 -5.01
C GLY A 58 -3.67 3.76 -4.12
N GLU A 59 -4.02 2.74 -3.33
CA GLU A 59 -5.10 2.85 -2.36
C GLU A 59 -4.70 3.77 -1.18
N SER A 60 -5.72 4.41 -0.59
CA SER A 60 -5.55 5.24 0.60
C SER A 60 -5.86 4.44 1.88
N VAL A 61 -4.93 4.43 2.82
CA VAL A 61 -5.07 3.82 4.14
C VAL A 61 -5.02 4.88 5.22
N THR A 62 -5.82 4.69 6.26
CA THR A 62 -5.79 5.56 7.45
C THR A 62 -5.00 4.90 8.55
N ILE A 63 -3.97 5.57 9.05
CA ILE A 63 -3.15 5.10 10.16
C ILE A 63 -3.07 6.23 11.18
N GLU A 64 -3.55 5.97 12.41
CA GLU A 64 -3.50 6.94 13.52
C GLU A 64 -4.09 8.32 13.17
N GLY A 65 -5.15 8.34 12.36
CA GLY A 65 -5.83 9.56 11.93
C GLY A 65 -5.14 10.32 10.77
N GLN A 66 -4.04 9.79 10.23
CA GLN A 66 -3.37 10.33 9.05
C GLN A 66 -3.64 9.47 7.81
N ALA A 67 -3.84 10.13 6.68
CA ALA A 67 -4.08 9.47 5.39
C ALA A 67 -2.77 9.24 4.64
N TYR A 68 -2.49 7.98 4.34
CA TYR A 68 -1.34 7.56 3.56
C TYR A 68 -1.79 6.87 2.28
N THR A 69 -0.99 6.98 1.23
CA THR A 69 -1.17 6.24 -0.01
C THR A 69 -0.19 5.08 -0.06
N ILE A 70 -0.66 3.90 -0.45
CA ILE A 70 0.17 2.71 -0.58
C ILE A 70 1.07 2.86 -1.81
N SER A 71 2.38 2.83 -1.57
CA SER A 71 3.39 2.83 -2.63
C SER A 71 3.72 1.40 -3.08
N ALA A 72 3.86 0.46 -2.15
CA ALA A 72 4.17 -0.93 -2.47
C ALA A 72 3.63 -1.92 -1.42
N VAL A 73 3.20 -3.08 -1.90
CA VAL A 73 2.79 -4.24 -1.08
C VAL A 73 3.78 -5.37 -1.31
N THR A 74 4.53 -5.76 -0.28
CA THR A 74 5.57 -6.79 -0.38
C THR A 74 5.22 -8.01 0.45
N HIS A 75 5.20 -9.18 -0.18
CA HIS A 75 5.07 -10.49 0.47
C HIS A 75 6.37 -11.27 0.32
N ARG A 76 7.03 -11.58 1.43
CA ARG A 76 8.27 -12.34 1.46
C ARG A 76 7.99 -13.80 1.81
N TYR A 77 8.50 -14.71 1.01
CA TYR A 77 8.42 -16.15 1.22
C TYR A 77 9.82 -16.75 1.44
N GLN A 78 9.90 -17.82 2.21
CA GLN A 78 11.13 -18.57 2.48
C GLN A 78 10.95 -20.03 2.07
N LEU A 79 11.96 -20.63 1.45
CA LEU A 79 11.95 -22.06 1.13
C LEU A 79 12.32 -22.88 2.38
N ARG A 80 11.38 -23.71 2.85
CA ARG A 80 11.56 -24.61 4.00
C ARG A 80 11.07 -26.00 3.63
N LYS A 81 11.93 -27.02 3.81
CA LYS A 81 11.58 -28.44 3.58
C LYS A 81 10.90 -28.71 2.22
N GLY A 82 11.38 -28.05 1.16
CA GLY A 82 10.84 -28.20 -0.20
C GLY A 82 9.54 -27.44 -0.48
N LYS A 83 9.08 -26.54 0.40
CA LYS A 83 7.89 -25.72 0.22
C LYS A 83 8.17 -24.25 0.52
N TYR A 84 7.51 -23.33 -0.20
CA TYR A 84 7.56 -21.91 0.11
C TYR A 84 6.60 -21.58 1.25
N GLU A 85 7.14 -21.08 2.35
CA GLU A 85 6.40 -20.64 3.53
C GLU A 85 6.38 -19.10 3.58
N PRO A 86 5.24 -18.45 3.89
CA PRO A 86 5.18 -17.02 4.10
C PRO A 86 6.05 -16.60 5.29
N SER A 87 6.85 -15.55 5.14
CA SER A 87 7.78 -15.09 6.18
C SER A 87 7.45 -13.69 6.69
N GLU A 88 7.25 -12.71 5.80
CA GLU A 88 7.03 -11.31 6.21
C GLU A 88 6.10 -10.63 5.22
N LYS A 89 5.21 -9.77 5.73
CA LYS A 89 4.42 -8.86 4.92
C LYS A 89 4.79 -7.42 5.27
N ARG A 90 5.15 -6.65 4.26
CA ARG A 90 5.56 -5.26 4.39
C ARG A 90 4.67 -4.38 3.52
N LEU A 91 4.23 -3.28 4.10
CA LEU A 91 3.44 -2.26 3.43
C LEU A 91 4.21 -0.95 3.44
N ASP A 92 4.62 -0.51 2.25
CA ASP A 92 5.32 0.76 2.06
C ASP A 92 4.32 1.84 1.69
N VAL A 93 4.33 2.91 2.47
CA VAL A 93 3.36 4.00 2.35
C VAL A 93 4.05 5.34 2.21
N LEU A 94 3.37 6.26 1.55
CA LEU A 94 3.73 7.67 1.43
C LEU A 94 2.62 8.51 2.02
N SER A 95 2.94 9.69 2.55
CA SER A 95 1.88 10.66 2.85
C SER A 95 1.13 10.99 1.55
N THR A 96 -0.18 11.14 1.64
CA THR A 96 -1.03 11.37 0.45
C THR A 96 -0.54 12.58 -0.36
N GLY A 97 -0.13 13.65 0.33
CA GLY A 97 0.44 14.84 -0.32
C GLY A 97 1.76 14.55 -1.05
N ARG A 98 2.66 13.75 -0.48
CA ARG A 98 3.92 13.38 -1.13
C ARG A 98 3.69 12.54 -2.39
N TYR A 99 2.74 11.60 -2.33
CA TYR A 99 2.38 10.77 -3.47
C TYR A 99 1.89 11.61 -4.66
N VAL A 100 0.95 12.54 -4.41
CA VAL A 100 0.44 13.46 -5.45
C VAL A 100 1.52 14.35 -6.03
N LEU A 101 2.41 14.89 -5.18
CA LEU A 101 3.53 15.72 -5.64
C LEU A 101 4.49 14.92 -6.54
N ASN A 102 4.79 13.67 -6.20
CA ASN A 102 5.66 12.84 -7.03
C ASN A 102 5.03 12.56 -8.39
N LEU A 103 3.73 12.21 -8.44
CA LEU A 103 3.00 12.02 -9.70
C LEU A 103 3.07 13.27 -10.59
N TYR A 104 2.90 14.46 -9.99
CA TYR A 104 2.99 15.71 -10.74
C TYR A 104 4.39 15.96 -11.29
N LEU A 105 5.43 15.74 -10.48
CA LEU A 105 6.82 15.94 -10.89
C LEU A 105 7.25 14.93 -11.98
N GLU A 106 6.84 13.67 -11.86
CA GLU A 106 7.07 12.63 -12.87
C GLU A 106 6.45 13.03 -14.21
N HIS A 107 5.20 13.50 -14.20
CA HIS A 107 4.50 13.97 -15.40
C HIS A 107 5.15 15.19 -16.06
N LEU A 108 5.78 16.08 -15.28
CA LEU A 108 6.54 17.20 -15.83
C LEU A 108 7.84 16.73 -16.49
N LEU A 109 8.53 15.77 -15.88
CA LEU A 109 9.77 15.20 -16.41
C LEU A 109 9.53 14.41 -17.70
N GLU A 110 8.39 13.72 -17.82
CA GLU A 110 8.03 13.03 -19.07
C GLU A 110 7.78 13.98 -20.25
N LYS A 111 7.49 15.26 -19.97
CA LYS A 111 7.19 16.27 -20.98
C LYS A 111 8.39 17.13 -21.41
N SER A 112 9.51 17.05 -20.70
CA SER A 112 10.74 17.79 -21.01
C SER A 112 11.61 17.04 -22.00
#